data_AF-T2JKW9-F1
#
_entry.id   AF-T2JKW9-F1
#
_cell.length_a   1.000
_cell.length_b   1.000
_cell.length_c   1.000
_cell.angle_alpha   90.00
_cell.angle_beta   90.00
_cell.angle_gamma   90.00
#
_symmetry.space_group_name_H-M   'P 1'
#
loop_
_entity.id
_entity.type
_entity.pdbx_description
1 polymer ?
#
loop_
_entity_poly.entity_id
_entity_poly.type
_entity_poly.pdbx_seq_one_letter_code
_entity_poly.pdbx_strand_id
1 'polypeptide(L)'
;MAPQLPIREQERENWDYFLSIPNPDRNALKLNKINHQQMQEPLFEFSGACAGCGETPYLKLATQLFGDRMVVANATGCSSIYGGNLPTTPWSQNQEGRGPAWSNSLFEDNAEFGLGFRVSIDKQGEFATELVKSLASEIGEALAQGLLNAQQIDEAEIFEQRQRVAILKHRLGELKDGNLDETTQAKVTMLQSVADYLVKKECLDHRW
;
A
#
# COMPACT_ATOMS: atom_id res chain seq x y z
N MET A 1 11.77 -39.27 10.32
CA MET A 1 11.31 -38.11 11.11
C MET A 1 12.28 -37.93 12.27
N ALA A 2 12.85 -36.74 12.42
CA ALA A 2 13.77 -36.40 13.51
C ALA A 2 13.00 -35.67 14.64
N PRO A 3 13.49 -35.70 15.90
CA PRO A 3 12.84 -35.00 17.00
C PRO A 3 12.81 -33.48 16.78
N GLN A 4 11.67 -32.85 17.07
CA GLN A 4 11.41 -31.43 16.75
C GLN A 4 12.22 -30.44 17.59
N LEU A 5 12.46 -30.73 18.87
CA LEU A 5 13.12 -29.81 19.80
C LEU A 5 14.52 -29.34 19.37
N PRO A 6 15.48 -30.24 19.04
CA PRO A 6 16.82 -29.79 18.60
C PRO A 6 16.79 -29.02 17.27
N ILE A 7 15.84 -29.33 16.38
CA ILE A 7 15.67 -28.60 15.12
C ILE A 7 15.15 -27.19 15.38
N ARG A 8 14.22 -27.03 16.34
CA ARG A 8 13.62 -25.73 16.64
C ARG A 8 14.63 -24.68 17.12
N GLU A 9 15.65 -25.08 17.86
CA GLU A 9 16.70 -24.16 18.34
C GLU A 9 17.55 -23.66 17.18
N GLN A 10 18.05 -24.58 16.35
CA GLN A 10 18.83 -24.25 15.16
C GLN A 10 18.02 -23.41 14.14
N GLU A 11 16.76 -23.78 13.88
CA GLU A 11 15.93 -23.04 12.93
C GLU A 11 15.55 -21.64 13.43
N ARG A 12 15.58 -21.39 14.75
CA ARG A 12 15.43 -20.04 15.28
C ARG A 12 16.61 -19.16 14.87
N GLU A 13 17.85 -19.65 15.01
CA GLU A 13 19.05 -18.93 14.60
C GLU A 13 19.09 -18.71 13.07
N ASN A 14 18.70 -19.72 12.29
CA ASN A 14 18.59 -19.60 10.83
C ASN A 14 17.53 -18.57 10.44
N TRP A 15 16.38 -18.56 11.13
CA TRP A 15 15.30 -17.61 10.88
C TRP A 15 15.73 -16.18 11.18
N ASP A 16 16.39 -15.94 12.31
CA ASP A 16 16.90 -14.62 12.69
C ASP A 16 17.92 -14.09 11.67
N TYR A 17 18.81 -14.96 11.16
CA TYR A 17 19.70 -14.60 10.06
C TYR A 17 18.94 -14.32 8.75
N PHE A 18 17.96 -15.14 8.40
CA PHE A 18 17.14 -14.96 7.20
C PHE A 18 16.44 -13.59 7.19
N LEU A 19 15.87 -13.17 8.33
CA LEU A 19 15.23 -11.85 8.46
C LEU A 19 16.21 -10.67 8.28
N SER A 20 17.51 -10.88 8.46
CA SER A 20 18.54 -9.86 8.24
C SER A 20 18.89 -9.66 6.75
N ILE A 21 18.50 -10.59 5.87
CA ILE A 21 18.77 -10.52 4.44
C ILE A 21 17.80 -9.51 3.81
N PRO A 22 18.28 -8.55 3.00
CA PRO A 22 17.40 -7.58 2.37
C PRO A 22 16.47 -8.25 1.35
N ASN A 23 15.23 -7.77 1.30
CA ASN A 23 14.29 -8.18 0.25
C ASN A 23 14.82 -7.78 -1.14
N PRO A 24 14.56 -8.59 -2.17
CA PRO A 24 14.98 -8.27 -3.53
C PRO A 24 14.24 -7.01 -4.05
N ASP A 25 14.91 -6.25 -4.91
CA ASP A 25 14.31 -5.10 -5.59
C ASP A 25 13.10 -5.56 -6.43
N ARG A 26 11.93 -5.01 -6.11
CA ARG A 26 10.66 -5.30 -6.81
C ARG A 26 10.77 -5.03 -8.31
N ASN A 27 11.55 -4.02 -8.72
CA ASN A 27 11.72 -3.65 -10.14
C ASN A 27 12.50 -4.70 -10.94
N ALA A 28 13.30 -5.53 -10.27
CA ALA A 28 14.08 -6.60 -10.91
C ALA A 28 13.27 -7.92 -11.07
N LEU A 29 12.09 -8.01 -10.45
CA LEU A 29 11.29 -9.23 -10.43
C LEU A 29 10.37 -9.33 -11.66
N LYS A 30 10.18 -10.55 -12.14
CA LYS A 30 9.30 -10.86 -13.28
C LYS A 30 8.03 -11.51 -12.74
N LEU A 31 6.99 -10.70 -12.50
CA LEU A 31 5.79 -11.15 -11.79
C LEU A 31 4.97 -12.20 -12.55
N ASN A 32 5.19 -12.35 -13.85
CA ASN A 32 4.62 -13.43 -14.65
C ASN A 32 5.26 -14.81 -14.39
N LYS A 33 6.36 -14.87 -13.61
CA LYS A 33 6.99 -16.11 -13.19
C LYS A 33 6.69 -16.38 -11.71
N ILE A 34 6.08 -17.53 -11.43
CA ILE A 34 5.66 -17.92 -10.07
C ILE A 34 6.82 -17.86 -9.07
N ASN A 35 8.02 -18.30 -9.45
CA ASN A 35 9.18 -18.29 -8.55
C ASN A 35 9.65 -16.87 -8.19
N HIS A 36 9.61 -15.92 -9.14
CA HIS A 36 9.93 -14.52 -8.84
C HIS A 36 8.80 -13.85 -8.06
N GLN A 37 7.54 -14.22 -8.32
CA GLN A 37 6.41 -13.72 -7.55
C GLN A 37 6.50 -14.09 -6.06
N GLN A 38 7.00 -15.29 -5.74
CA GLN A 38 7.19 -15.71 -4.35
C GLN A 38 8.40 -15.05 -3.66
N MET A 39 9.25 -14.34 -4.40
CA MET A 39 10.33 -13.52 -3.83
C MET A 39 9.83 -12.15 -3.35
N GLN A 40 8.61 -11.75 -3.71
CA GLN A 40 8.02 -10.54 -3.16
C GLN A 40 7.70 -10.72 -1.67
N GLU A 41 7.97 -9.69 -0.88
CA GLU A 41 7.64 -9.65 0.53
C GLU A 41 6.13 -9.86 0.75
N PRO A 42 5.70 -10.85 1.54
CA PRO A 42 4.31 -11.01 1.94
C PRO A 42 3.94 -9.98 3.01
N LEU A 43 2.83 -9.25 2.83
CA LEU A 43 2.32 -8.31 3.86
C LEU A 43 1.09 -8.85 4.59
N PHE A 44 0.84 -10.16 4.45
CA PHE A 44 -0.13 -10.91 5.22
C PHE A 44 0.54 -12.18 5.73
N GLU A 45 0.89 -12.22 7.01
CA GLU A 45 1.71 -13.27 7.61
C GLU A 45 1.25 -13.61 9.04
N PHE A 46 1.54 -14.85 9.48
CA PHE A 46 1.29 -15.32 10.86
C PHE A 46 -0.15 -15.11 11.38
N SER A 47 -1.15 -15.28 10.51
CA SER A 47 -2.56 -15.16 10.90
C SER A 47 -3.03 -16.30 11.80
N GLY A 48 -4.14 -16.07 12.52
CA GLY A 48 -4.78 -17.07 13.38
C GLY A 48 -5.61 -18.13 12.64
N ALA A 49 -5.39 -18.31 11.33
CA ALA A 49 -6.16 -19.27 10.53
C ALA A 49 -5.78 -20.72 10.85
N CYS A 50 -6.67 -21.65 10.50
CA CYS A 50 -6.43 -23.08 10.64
C CYS A 50 -5.20 -23.54 9.83
N ALA A 51 -4.52 -24.60 10.30
CA ALA A 51 -3.44 -25.23 9.54
C ALA A 51 -3.95 -25.72 8.17
N GLY A 52 -3.32 -25.26 7.10
CA GLY A 52 -3.75 -25.57 5.73
C GLY A 52 -5.01 -24.83 5.28
N CYS A 53 -5.36 -23.70 5.91
CA CYS A 53 -6.46 -22.84 5.46
C CYS A 53 -6.30 -22.47 3.98
N GLY A 54 -7.36 -22.70 3.20
CA GLY A 54 -7.37 -22.42 1.76
C GLY A 54 -7.47 -20.95 1.40
N GLU A 55 -7.83 -20.06 2.34
CA GLU A 55 -8.06 -18.62 2.06
C GLU A 55 -6.77 -17.79 2.15
N THR A 56 -6.00 -17.96 3.23
CA THR A 56 -4.82 -17.13 3.51
C THR A 56 -3.75 -17.09 2.42
N PRO A 57 -3.50 -18.15 1.60
CA PRO A 57 -2.56 -18.05 0.49
C PRO A 57 -2.98 -17.04 -0.58
N TYR A 58 -4.28 -16.82 -0.78
CA TYR A 58 -4.79 -15.82 -1.72
C TYR A 58 -4.54 -14.40 -1.21
N LEU A 59 -4.78 -14.14 0.08
CA LEU A 59 -4.44 -12.86 0.71
C LEU A 59 -2.94 -12.58 0.69
N LYS A 60 -2.13 -13.60 1.00
CA LYS A 60 -0.67 -13.50 0.89
C LYS A 60 -0.24 -13.11 -0.53
N LEU A 61 -0.78 -13.77 -1.55
CA LEU A 61 -0.44 -13.46 -2.94
C LEU A 61 -0.91 -12.05 -3.34
N ALA A 62 -2.12 -11.66 -2.93
CA ALA A 62 -2.67 -10.34 -3.22
C ALA A 62 -1.82 -9.23 -2.59
N THR A 63 -1.37 -9.42 -1.35
CA THR A 63 -0.49 -8.45 -0.68
C THR A 63 0.92 -8.40 -1.27
N GLN A 64 1.46 -9.53 -1.76
CA GLN A 64 2.72 -9.52 -2.51
C GLN A 64 2.61 -8.64 -3.77
N LEU A 65 1.52 -8.77 -4.52
CA LEU A 65 1.28 -8.01 -5.76
C LEU A 65 0.97 -6.53 -5.50
N PHE A 66 0.03 -6.24 -4.60
CA PHE A 66 -0.58 -4.91 -4.49
C PHE A 66 -0.52 -4.30 -3.09
N GLY A 67 0.06 -4.99 -2.12
CA GLY A 67 -0.09 -4.67 -0.70
C GLY A 67 0.43 -3.29 -0.30
N ASP A 68 1.39 -2.75 -1.01
CA ASP A 68 1.96 -1.41 -0.76
C ASP A 68 1.02 -0.23 -1.14
N ARG A 69 -0.13 -0.53 -1.75
CA ARG A 69 -1.17 0.42 -2.17
C ARG A 69 -2.59 -0.15 -2.04
N MET A 70 -2.74 -1.24 -1.30
CA MET A 70 -4.01 -1.94 -1.14
C MET A 70 -4.84 -1.32 -0.03
N VAL A 71 -6.14 -1.21 -0.26
CA VAL A 71 -7.14 -0.91 0.77
C VAL A 71 -8.15 -2.05 0.79
N VAL A 72 -8.34 -2.67 1.94
CA VAL A 72 -9.17 -3.87 2.12
C VAL A 72 -10.44 -3.52 2.89
N ALA A 73 -11.59 -3.69 2.23
CA ALA A 73 -12.89 -3.78 2.88
C ALA A 73 -13.22 -5.26 3.09
N ASN A 74 -13.15 -5.70 4.35
CA ASN A 74 -13.33 -7.11 4.70
C ASN A 74 -14.71 -7.36 5.30
N ALA A 75 -15.45 -8.30 4.73
CA ALA A 75 -16.73 -8.73 5.28
C ALA A 75 -16.52 -9.46 6.62
N THR A 76 -17.54 -9.48 7.47
CA THR A 76 -17.47 -10.28 8.71
C THR A 76 -17.51 -11.77 8.37
N GLY A 77 -16.53 -12.54 8.82
CA GLY A 77 -16.41 -13.98 8.50
C GLY A 77 -15.10 -14.57 9.02
N CYS A 78 -14.71 -15.76 8.54
CA CYS A 78 -13.41 -16.35 8.90
C CYS A 78 -12.27 -15.37 8.60
N SER A 79 -12.38 -14.66 7.47
CA SER A 79 -11.40 -13.66 7.03
C SER A 79 -11.24 -12.47 7.97
N SER A 80 -12.31 -11.98 8.59
CA SER A 80 -12.18 -10.93 9.60
C SER A 80 -11.63 -11.46 10.93
N ILE A 81 -11.86 -12.72 11.27
CA ILE A 81 -11.34 -13.34 12.49
C ILE A 81 -9.83 -13.57 12.40
N TYR A 82 -9.36 -14.28 11.38
CA TYR A 82 -7.91 -14.47 11.24
C TYR A 82 -7.20 -13.18 10.80
N GLY A 83 -7.93 -12.23 10.20
CA GLY A 83 -7.42 -10.97 9.67
C GLY A 83 -7.43 -9.79 10.64
N GLY A 84 -8.18 -9.84 11.74
CA GLY A 84 -8.41 -8.67 12.59
C GLY A 84 -8.81 -8.96 14.04
N ASN A 85 -8.50 -10.14 14.57
CA ASN A 85 -8.76 -10.45 15.98
C ASN A 85 -7.67 -9.87 16.90
N LEU A 86 -7.96 -8.69 17.47
CA LEU A 86 -7.07 -7.95 18.36
C LEU A 86 -6.64 -8.80 19.58
N PRO A 87 -5.41 -8.63 20.08
CA PRO A 87 -4.46 -7.53 19.78
C PRO A 87 -3.51 -7.79 18.60
N THR A 88 -3.57 -8.95 17.95
CA THR A 88 -2.64 -9.32 16.87
C THR A 88 -3.24 -9.04 15.49
N THR A 89 -2.46 -8.42 14.60
CA THR A 89 -2.83 -8.20 13.20
C THR A 89 -1.85 -8.91 12.29
N PRO A 90 -2.29 -9.73 11.32
CA PRO A 90 -1.41 -10.35 10.33
C PRO A 90 -1.04 -9.41 9.17
N TRP A 91 -1.67 -8.22 9.10
CA TRP A 91 -1.36 -7.21 8.10
C TRP A 91 -0.10 -6.46 8.49
N SER A 92 0.93 -6.57 7.67
CA SER A 92 2.24 -5.96 7.88
C SER A 92 2.47 -4.80 6.90
N GLN A 93 3.61 -4.13 7.05
CA GLN A 93 4.08 -3.09 6.16
C GLN A 93 5.48 -3.44 5.67
N ASN A 94 5.82 -2.98 4.46
CA ASN A 94 7.17 -3.12 3.94
C ASN A 94 8.15 -2.17 4.64
N GLN A 95 9.42 -2.22 4.25
CA GLN A 95 10.49 -1.36 4.80
C GLN A 95 10.26 0.15 4.58
N GLU A 96 9.42 0.53 3.61
CA GLU A 96 9.02 1.92 3.35
C GLU A 96 7.83 2.38 4.22
N GLY A 97 7.36 1.52 5.13
CA GLY A 97 6.20 1.79 5.98
C GLY A 97 4.86 1.73 5.23
N ARG A 98 4.81 1.04 4.09
CA ARG A 98 3.60 0.88 3.27
C ARG A 98 3.06 -0.53 3.38
N GLY A 99 1.77 -0.64 3.64
CA GLY A 99 1.08 -1.93 3.68
C GLY A 99 -0.42 -1.77 3.49
N PRO A 100 -1.16 -2.88 3.49
CA PRO A 100 -2.59 -2.87 3.29
C PRO A 100 -3.29 -2.09 4.41
N ALA A 101 -4.12 -1.11 4.03
CA ALA A 101 -5.05 -0.50 4.98
C ALA A 101 -6.28 -1.39 5.10
N TRP A 102 -6.51 -2.00 6.26
CA TRP A 102 -7.58 -2.96 6.47
C TRP A 102 -8.68 -2.40 7.36
N SER A 103 -9.94 -2.67 7.00
CA SER A 103 -11.09 -2.40 7.86
C SER A 103 -12.20 -3.42 7.62
N ASN A 104 -12.94 -3.73 8.69
CA ASN A 104 -14.13 -4.56 8.67
C ASN A 104 -15.31 -3.72 9.19
N SER A 105 -16.40 -3.67 8.41
CA SER A 105 -17.65 -3.01 8.81
C SER A 105 -18.60 -4.06 9.40
N LEU A 106 -19.66 -4.45 8.68
CA LEU A 106 -20.60 -5.49 9.08
C LEU A 106 -20.52 -6.68 8.13
N PHE A 107 -21.45 -7.62 8.27
CA PHE A 107 -21.49 -8.79 7.41
C PHE A 107 -22.15 -8.50 6.06
N GLU A 108 -23.19 -7.66 6.11
CA GLU A 108 -24.13 -7.40 5.03
C GLU A 108 -23.73 -6.24 4.13
N ASP A 109 -22.85 -5.33 4.58
CA ASP A 109 -22.56 -4.03 3.94
C ASP A 109 -21.18 -3.94 3.28
N ASN A 110 -20.46 -5.07 3.13
CA ASN A 110 -19.06 -5.02 2.72
C ASN A 110 -18.84 -4.38 1.34
N ALA A 111 -19.76 -4.63 0.41
CA ALA A 111 -19.65 -4.12 -0.96
C ALA A 111 -19.87 -2.60 -1.00
N GLU A 112 -20.88 -2.12 -0.27
CA GLU A 112 -21.19 -0.70 -0.10
C GLU A 112 -20.09 0.03 0.67
N PHE A 113 -19.50 -0.64 1.67
CA PHE A 113 -18.37 -0.15 2.43
C PHE A 113 -17.12 0.01 1.55
N GLY A 114 -16.78 -1.01 0.76
CA GLY A 114 -15.71 -0.95 -0.24
C GLY A 114 -15.96 0.09 -1.33
N LEU A 115 -17.21 0.25 -1.78
CA LEU A 115 -17.60 1.32 -2.71
C LEU A 115 -17.37 2.70 -2.10
N GLY A 116 -17.68 2.89 -0.80
CA GLY A 116 -17.38 4.12 -0.07
C GLY A 116 -15.90 4.47 -0.08
N PHE A 117 -15.02 3.49 0.15
CA PHE A 117 -13.57 3.66 0.01
C PHE A 117 -13.18 4.10 -1.40
N ARG A 118 -13.71 3.42 -2.42
CA ARG A 118 -13.42 3.75 -3.83
C ARG A 118 -13.82 5.18 -4.18
N VAL A 119 -15.03 5.60 -3.82
CA VAL A 119 -15.54 6.95 -4.08
C VAL A 119 -14.68 8.01 -3.37
N SER A 120 -14.27 7.75 -2.12
CA SER A 120 -13.42 8.67 -1.36
C SER A 120 -12.03 8.82 -1.99
N ILE A 121 -11.39 7.70 -2.36
CA ILE A 121 -10.08 7.68 -3.02
C ILE A 121 -10.13 8.42 -4.36
N ASP A 122 -11.15 8.16 -5.18
CA ASP A 122 -11.33 8.81 -6.47
C ASP A 122 -11.48 10.33 -6.28
N LYS A 123 -12.30 10.77 -5.31
CA LYS A 123 -12.48 12.20 -5.01
C LYS A 123 -11.23 12.88 -4.47
N GLN A 124 -10.45 12.20 -3.63
CA GLN A 124 -9.16 12.73 -3.16
C GLN A 124 -8.14 12.83 -4.29
N GLY A 125 -8.13 11.87 -5.23
CA GLY A 125 -7.30 11.92 -6.43
C GLY A 125 -7.69 13.05 -7.38
N GLU A 126 -9.00 13.25 -7.62
CA GLU A 126 -9.53 14.38 -8.39
C GLU A 126 -9.13 15.71 -7.75
N PHE A 127 -9.32 15.86 -6.43
CA PHE A 127 -8.98 17.07 -5.71
C PHE A 127 -7.47 17.36 -5.73
N ALA A 128 -6.63 16.32 -5.54
CA ALA A 128 -5.18 16.46 -5.66
C ALA A 128 -4.77 16.92 -7.08
N THR A 129 -5.42 16.38 -8.11
CA THR A 129 -5.19 16.75 -9.52
C THR A 129 -5.56 18.22 -9.79
N GLU A 130 -6.69 18.69 -9.27
CA GLU A 130 -7.11 20.10 -9.37
C GLU A 130 -6.12 21.04 -8.68
N LEU A 131 -5.67 20.67 -7.48
CA LEU A 131 -4.67 21.43 -6.75
C LEU A 131 -3.33 21.50 -7.50
N VAL A 132 -2.86 20.38 -8.06
CA VAL A 132 -1.64 20.33 -8.91
C VAL A 132 -1.77 21.27 -10.10
N LYS A 133 -2.93 21.29 -10.80
CA LYS A 133 -3.17 22.24 -11.90
C LYS A 133 -3.13 23.68 -11.43
N SER A 134 -3.74 23.96 -10.28
CA SER A 134 -3.83 25.32 -9.74
C SER A 134 -2.50 25.87 -9.22
N LEU A 135 -1.56 24.99 -8.86
CA LEU A 135 -0.24 25.30 -8.33
C LEU A 135 0.89 25.03 -9.33
N ALA A 136 0.56 24.84 -10.62
CA ALA A 136 1.51 24.40 -11.64
C ALA A 136 2.69 25.38 -11.81
N SER A 137 2.45 26.69 -11.66
CA SER A 137 3.48 27.74 -11.70
C SER A 137 4.48 27.61 -10.54
N GLU A 138 3.99 27.29 -9.35
CA GLU A 138 4.74 27.26 -8.10
C GLU A 138 5.55 25.96 -7.97
N ILE A 139 4.93 24.82 -8.30
CA ILE A 139 5.59 23.51 -8.27
C ILE A 139 6.42 23.23 -9.53
N GLY A 140 6.23 24.02 -10.59
CA GLY A 140 6.88 23.88 -11.88
C GLY A 140 6.05 23.07 -12.88
N GLU A 141 5.86 23.64 -14.08
CA GLU A 141 4.97 23.09 -15.10
C GLU A 141 5.36 21.68 -15.55
N ALA A 142 6.66 21.39 -15.65
CA ALA A 142 7.16 20.07 -16.03
C ALA A 142 6.78 18.99 -15.00
N LEU A 143 6.88 19.30 -13.70
CA LEU A 143 6.50 18.38 -12.62
C LEU A 143 4.97 18.19 -12.60
N ALA A 144 4.21 19.27 -12.72
CA ALA A 144 2.76 19.23 -12.78
C ALA A 144 2.28 18.34 -13.96
N GLN A 145 2.80 18.57 -15.16
CA GLN A 145 2.45 17.79 -16.34
C GLN A 145 2.85 16.31 -16.18
N GLY A 146 4.01 16.03 -15.59
CA GLY A 146 4.45 14.67 -15.29
C GLY A 146 3.53 13.94 -14.31
N LEU A 147 3.08 14.62 -13.25
CA LEU A 147 2.16 14.06 -12.25
C LEU A 147 0.77 13.75 -12.83
N LEU A 148 0.28 14.63 -13.72
CA LEU A 148 -1.09 14.57 -14.25
C LEU A 148 -1.27 13.54 -15.37
N ASN A 149 -0.22 13.24 -16.14
CA ASN A 149 -0.31 12.40 -17.34
C ASN A 149 0.43 11.07 -17.23
N ALA A 150 1.00 10.76 -16.06
CA ALA A 150 1.67 9.48 -15.83
C ALA A 150 0.68 8.32 -15.93
N GLN A 151 1.04 7.31 -16.72
CA GLN A 151 0.40 6.00 -16.67
C GLN A 151 0.84 5.28 -15.38
N GLN A 152 -0.02 4.40 -14.87
CA GLN A 152 0.19 3.64 -13.62
C GLN A 152 -0.41 2.22 -13.79
N ILE A 153 0.04 1.53 -14.83
CA ILE A 153 -0.43 0.22 -15.26
C ILE A 153 0.40 -0.89 -14.60
N ASP A 154 1.72 -0.69 -14.48
CA ASP A 154 2.64 -1.65 -13.87
C ASP A 154 3.43 -1.08 -12.67
N GLU A 155 4.23 -1.94 -12.03
CA GLU A 155 5.01 -1.57 -10.84
C GLU A 155 6.08 -0.50 -11.15
N ALA A 156 6.68 -0.52 -12.35
CA ALA A 156 7.72 0.44 -12.72
C ALA A 156 7.11 1.84 -12.89
N GLU A 157 5.97 1.93 -13.57
CA GLU A 157 5.22 3.18 -13.73
C GLU A 157 4.73 3.74 -12.39
N ILE A 158 4.25 2.87 -11.49
CA ILE A 158 3.85 3.26 -10.13
C ILE A 158 5.05 3.76 -9.33
N PHE A 159 6.21 3.09 -9.45
CA PHE A 159 7.44 3.52 -8.81
C PHE A 159 7.87 4.90 -9.30
N GLU A 160 7.86 5.16 -10.60
CA GLU A 160 8.16 6.49 -11.15
C GLU A 160 7.18 7.55 -10.64
N GLN A 161 5.89 7.25 -10.59
CA GLN A 161 4.90 8.18 -10.05
C GLN A 161 5.17 8.51 -8.57
N ARG A 162 5.58 7.52 -7.78
CA ARG A 162 6.00 7.75 -6.39
C ARG A 162 7.20 8.67 -6.28
N GLN A 163 8.18 8.53 -7.18
CA GLN A 163 9.32 9.46 -7.23
C GLN A 163 8.85 10.89 -7.53
N ARG A 164 7.94 11.07 -8.49
CA ARG A 164 7.34 12.39 -8.78
C ARG A 164 6.60 12.97 -7.56
N VAL A 165 5.85 12.14 -6.84
CA VAL A 165 5.13 12.55 -5.62
C VAL A 165 6.10 12.88 -4.47
N ALA A 166 7.22 12.17 -4.34
CA ALA A 166 8.26 12.49 -3.36
C ALA A 166 8.90 13.86 -3.64
N ILE A 167 9.22 14.14 -4.91
CA ILE A 167 9.71 15.45 -5.35
C ILE A 167 8.67 16.54 -5.08
N LEU A 168 7.39 16.28 -5.38
CA LEU A 168 6.29 17.18 -5.09
C LEU A 168 6.21 17.51 -3.59
N LYS A 169 6.23 16.49 -2.72
CA LYS A 169 6.17 16.68 -1.27
C LYS A 169 7.34 17.51 -0.75
N HIS A 170 8.55 17.29 -1.26
CA HIS A 170 9.72 18.11 -0.93
C HIS A 170 9.48 19.58 -1.31
N ARG A 171 9.04 19.84 -2.55
CA ARG A 171 8.78 21.19 -3.05
C ARG A 171 7.65 21.90 -2.31
N LEU A 172 6.59 21.18 -1.94
CA LEU A 172 5.52 21.72 -1.10
C LEU A 172 6.03 22.09 0.30
N GLY A 173 7.00 21.35 0.84
CA GLY A 173 7.69 21.72 2.08
C GLY A 173 8.43 23.04 1.95
N GLU A 174 9.23 23.22 0.89
CA GLU A 174 9.96 24.46 0.62
C GLU A 174 9.02 25.66 0.41
N LEU A 175 7.92 25.45 -0.32
CA LEU A 175 6.90 26.48 -0.56
C LEU A 175 6.17 26.88 0.72
N LYS A 176 5.92 25.94 1.62
CA LYS A 176 5.25 26.19 2.90
C LYS A 176 6.07 27.11 3.82
N ASP A 177 7.39 27.04 3.74
CA ASP A 177 8.30 27.91 4.49
C ASP A 177 8.56 29.26 3.79
N GLY A 178 8.10 29.41 2.55
CA GLY A 178 8.20 30.63 1.76
C GLY A 178 7.17 31.69 2.13
N ASN A 179 7.34 32.90 1.57
CA ASN A 179 6.40 34.01 1.75
C ASN A 179 5.36 34.00 0.62
N LEU A 180 4.40 33.08 0.70
CA LEU A 180 3.26 32.97 -0.22
C LEU A 180 2.05 33.74 0.31
N ASP A 181 1.12 34.09 -0.58
CA ASP A 181 -0.18 34.61 -0.15
C ASP A 181 -0.97 33.53 0.60
N GLU A 182 -1.88 33.98 1.48
CA GLU A 182 -2.66 33.09 2.37
C GLU A 182 -3.48 32.03 1.59
N THR A 183 -3.96 32.37 0.39
CA THR A 183 -4.75 31.44 -0.43
C THR A 183 -3.87 30.33 -1.02
N THR A 184 -2.70 30.69 -1.53
CA THR A 184 -1.73 29.72 -2.06
C THR A 184 -1.17 28.84 -0.94
N GLN A 185 -0.89 29.41 0.23
CA GLN A 185 -0.44 28.66 1.40
C GLN A 185 -1.46 27.61 1.86
N ALA A 186 -2.75 27.96 1.84
CA ALA A 186 -3.83 27.02 2.13
C ALA A 186 -3.87 25.87 1.11
N LYS A 187 -3.76 26.17 -0.19
CA LYS A 187 -3.72 25.16 -1.26
C LYS A 187 -2.50 24.24 -1.15
N VAL A 188 -1.32 24.77 -0.81
CA VAL A 188 -0.10 23.98 -0.58
C VAL A 188 -0.32 22.99 0.58
N THR A 189 -0.90 23.46 1.67
CA THR A 189 -1.21 22.61 2.84
C THR A 189 -2.24 21.53 2.50
N MET A 190 -3.27 21.88 1.74
CA MET A 190 -4.27 20.91 1.25
C MET A 190 -3.64 19.89 0.32
N LEU A 191 -2.83 20.30 -0.65
CA LEU A 191 -2.18 19.37 -1.57
C LEU A 191 -1.22 18.42 -0.83
N GLN A 192 -0.52 18.93 0.19
CA GLN A 192 0.37 18.11 1.01
C GLN A 192 -0.39 16.96 1.71
N SER A 193 -1.64 17.17 2.13
CA SER A 193 -2.44 16.13 2.80
C SER A 193 -3.02 15.08 1.84
N VAL A 194 -3.22 15.42 0.56
CA VAL A 194 -3.79 14.51 -0.45
C VAL A 194 -2.79 14.04 -1.51
N ALA A 195 -1.52 14.43 -1.44
CA ALA A 195 -0.51 14.11 -2.45
C ALA A 195 -0.32 12.60 -2.69
N ASP A 196 -0.53 11.77 -1.66
CA ASP A 196 -0.41 10.31 -1.78
C ASP A 196 -1.50 9.66 -2.64
N TYR A 197 -2.58 10.38 -2.94
CA TYR A 197 -3.66 9.94 -3.83
C TYR A 197 -3.37 10.21 -5.31
N LEU A 198 -2.26 10.87 -5.62
CA LEU A 198 -1.71 10.93 -6.99
C LEU A 198 -1.10 9.58 -7.43
N VAL A 199 -0.84 8.68 -6.47
CA VAL A 199 -0.48 7.29 -6.71
C VAL A 199 -1.74 6.42 -6.60
N LYS A 200 -2.02 5.63 -7.65
CA LYS A 200 -3.17 4.75 -7.72
C LYS A 200 -3.23 3.81 -6.52
N LYS A 201 -4.43 3.64 -5.94
CA LYS A 201 -4.74 2.67 -4.89
C LYS A 201 -5.55 1.51 -5.48
N GLU A 202 -5.33 0.31 -4.95
CA GLU A 202 -6.08 -0.89 -5.32
C GLU A 202 -7.07 -1.23 -4.21
N CYS A 203 -8.37 -1.14 -4.49
CA CYS A 203 -9.42 -1.51 -3.55
C CYS A 203 -9.77 -2.99 -3.70
N LEU A 204 -9.61 -3.76 -2.63
CA LEU A 204 -10.03 -5.16 -2.56
C LEU A 204 -11.30 -5.27 -1.71
N ASP A 205 -12.38 -5.72 -2.34
CA ASP A 205 -13.57 -6.24 -1.64
C ASP A 205 -13.33 -7.73 -1.36
N HIS A 206 -13.15 -8.08 -0.08
CA HIS A 206 -12.90 -9.44 0.35
C HIS A 206 -14.11 -10.04 1.07
N ARG A 207 -14.76 -11.00 0.42
CA ARG A 207 -15.93 -11.72 0.94
C ARG A 207 -15.71 -13.24 0.88
N TRP A 208 -15.28 -13.81 2.01
CA TRP A 208 -15.30 -15.25 2.28
C TRP A 208 -15.58 -15.47 3.77
#